data_AF-A0A6B3P7B8-F1
#
_entry.id   AF-A0A6B3P7B8-F1
#
_cell.length_a   1.000
_cell.length_b   1.000
_cell.length_c   1.000
_cell.angle_alpha   90.00
_cell.angle_beta   90.00
_cell.angle_gamma   90.00
#
_symmetry.space_group_name_H-M   'P 1'
#
loop_
_entity.id
_entity.type
_entity.pdbx_description
1 polymer ?
#
loop_
_entity_poly.entity_id
_entity_poly.type
_entity_poly.pdbx_seq_one_letter_code
_entity_poly.pdbx_strand_id
1 'polypeptide(L)'
;MDKEWQKSAQRAKEAAKANKLNFFLVGVQGVDMINLREIASPQTQPKSLNGLKFPEFFHWLAENLNTVSNSKPGATISILPITESAKDKD
;
A
#
# COMPACT_ATOMS: atom_id res chain seq x y z
N MET A 1 -16.15 22.40 7.58
CA MET A 1 -16.06 21.03 7.04
C MET A 1 -14.58 20.62 7.09
N ASP A 2 -14.15 19.40 6.75
CA ASP A 2 -12.72 18.96 6.77
C ASP A 2 -12.16 18.28 8.04
N LYS A 3 -12.93 17.41 8.72
CA LYS A 3 -12.37 16.50 9.77
C LYS A 3 -12.69 15.01 9.65
N GLU A 4 -13.55 14.59 8.72
CA GLU A 4 -14.04 13.21 8.68
C GLU A 4 -13.02 12.22 8.05
N TRP A 5 -12.30 12.64 7.01
CA TRP A 5 -11.27 11.79 6.42
C TRP A 5 -10.06 11.61 7.36
N GLN A 6 -9.72 12.62 8.17
CA GLN A 6 -8.63 12.58 9.14
C GLN A 6 -8.91 11.57 10.26
N LYS A 7 -10.14 11.53 10.79
CA LYS A 7 -10.57 10.49 11.74
C LYS A 7 -10.48 9.09 11.13
N SER A 8 -10.85 8.95 9.86
CA SER A 8 -10.78 7.67 9.15
C SER A 8 -9.33 7.24 8.90
N ALA A 9 -8.46 8.17 8.53
CA ALA A 9 -7.03 7.97 8.42
C ALA A 9 -6.42 7.51 9.75
N GLN A 10 -6.79 8.15 10.86
CA GLN A 10 -6.34 7.77 12.19
C GLN A 10 -6.74 6.32 12.54
N ARG A 11 -8.00 5.94 12.27
CA ARG A 11 -8.45 4.55 12.47
C ARG A 11 -7.67 3.55 11.62
N ALA A 12 -7.39 3.88 10.36
CA ALA A 12 -6.59 3.03 9.48
C ALA A 12 -5.16 2.83 10.02
N LYS A 13 -4.52 3.91 10.49
CA LYS A 13 -3.20 3.85 11.12
C LYS A 13 -3.19 2.99 12.38
N GLU A 14 -4.19 3.14 13.24
CA GLU A 14 -4.32 2.36 14.48
C GLU A 14 -4.53 0.88 14.19
N ALA A 15 -5.38 0.54 13.21
CA ALA A 15 -5.61 -0.83 12.80
C ALA A 15 -4.36 -1.47 12.16
N ALA A 16 -3.62 -0.72 11.33
CA ALA A 16 -2.35 -1.15 10.77
C ALA A 16 -1.30 -1.39 11.88
N LYS A 17 -1.16 -0.45 12.83
CA LYS A 17 -0.25 -0.59 13.98
C LYS A 17 -0.61 -1.79 14.86
N ALA A 18 -1.91 -2.08 15.01
CA ALA A 18 -2.42 -3.22 15.75
C ALA A 18 -2.37 -4.55 14.96
N ASN A 19 -1.74 -4.56 13.77
CA ASN A 19 -1.68 -5.71 12.86
C ASN A 19 -3.07 -6.30 12.52
N LYS A 20 -4.11 -5.47 12.54
CA LYS A 20 -5.49 -5.88 12.20
C LYS A 20 -5.78 -5.81 10.71
N LEU A 21 -5.01 -5.03 9.96
CA LEU A 21 -5.11 -4.94 8.50
C LEU A 21 -3.78 -4.47 7.90
N ASN A 22 -3.54 -4.85 6.64
CA ASN A 22 -2.44 -4.29 5.85
C ASN A 22 -2.97 -3.10 5.04
N PHE A 23 -2.41 -1.91 5.28
CA PHE A 23 -2.89 -0.66 4.69
C PHE A 23 -1.89 -0.10 3.68
N PHE A 24 -2.31 -0.02 2.41
CA PHE A 24 -1.49 0.49 1.31
C PHE A 24 -2.18 1.68 0.66
N LEU A 25 -1.41 2.73 0.37
CA LEU A 25 -1.88 3.91 -0.34
C LEU A 25 -1.15 4.01 -1.68
N VAL A 26 -1.93 4.18 -2.74
CA VAL A 26 -1.41 4.28 -4.11
C VAL A 26 -1.97 5.54 -4.74
N GLY A 27 -1.07 6.47 -5.03
CA GLY A 27 -1.34 7.71 -5.71
C GLY A 27 -1.27 7.55 -7.22
N VAL A 28 -2.36 7.84 -7.91
CA VAL A 28 -2.40 7.88 -9.38
C VAL A 28 -2.15 9.32 -9.85
N GLN A 29 -1.65 9.47 -11.08
CA GLN A 29 -1.34 10.75 -11.74
C GLN A 29 -2.15 11.96 -11.24
N GLY A 30 -1.45 13.01 -10.80
CA GLY A 30 -2.07 14.26 -10.35
C GLY A 30 -2.58 14.26 -8.90
N VAL A 31 -2.36 13.18 -8.13
CA VAL A 31 -2.73 13.16 -6.72
C VAL A 31 -1.85 14.07 -5.86
N ASP A 32 -2.45 14.60 -4.81
CA ASP A 32 -1.73 15.27 -3.73
C ASP A 32 -1.03 14.24 -2.82
N MET A 33 0.28 14.06 -3.06
CA MET A 33 1.13 13.18 -2.28
C MET A 33 1.38 13.69 -0.84
N ILE A 34 1.17 14.98 -0.56
CA ILE A 34 1.30 15.54 0.79
C ILE A 34 0.15 15.01 1.64
N ASN A 35 -1.09 15.16 1.16
CA ASN A 35 -2.26 14.62 1.84
C ASN A 35 -2.23 13.08 1.94
N LEU A 36 -1.75 12.37 0.91
CA LEU A 36 -1.59 10.92 1.00
C LEU A 36 -0.62 10.48 2.12
N ARG A 37 0.45 11.25 2.36
CA ARG A 37 1.38 10.99 3.47
C ARG A 37 0.72 11.19 4.83
N GLU A 38 -0.23 12.11 4.95
CA GLU A 38 -1.00 12.26 6.19
C GLU A 38 -1.90 11.07 6.47
N ILE A 39 -2.31 10.31 5.46
CA ILE A 39 -3.12 9.10 5.63
C ILE A 39 -2.26 7.87 5.89
N ALA A 40 -1.03 7.86 5.38
CA ALA A 40 -0.13 6.73 5.40
C ALA A 40 0.20 6.23 6.82
N SER A 41 0.33 4.90 6.95
CA SER A 41 0.83 4.31 8.18
C SER A 41 2.35 4.57 8.30
N PRO A 42 2.93 4.62 9.51
CA PRO A 42 4.37 4.82 9.68
C PRO A 42 5.22 3.74 8.99
N GLN A 43 4.63 2.57 8.73
CA GLN A 43 5.30 1.40 8.17
C GLN A 43 5.20 1.34 6.64
N THR A 44 4.28 2.09 6.03
CA THR A 44 4.01 2.03 4.59
C THR A 44 4.00 3.44 3.99
N GLN A 45 5.02 3.77 3.20
CA GLN A 45 5.00 5.01 2.43
C GLN A 45 3.99 4.91 1.28
N PRO A 46 3.24 5.99 0.98
CA PRO A 46 2.34 6.02 -0.16
C PRO A 46 3.15 5.85 -1.44
N LYS A 47 2.74 4.91 -2.28
CA LYS A 47 3.39 4.59 -3.55
C LYS A 47 2.75 5.42 -4.66
N SER A 48 3.54 5.91 -5.60
CA SER A 48 3.02 6.57 -6.79
C SER A 48 2.98 5.57 -7.95
N LEU A 49 1.83 5.52 -8.63
CA LEU A 49 1.70 4.80 -9.88
C LEU A 49 2.21 5.71 -11.01
N ASN A 50 3.18 5.21 -11.78
CA ASN A 50 3.71 5.94 -12.92
C ASN A 50 2.67 5.93 -14.07
N GLY A 51 1.82 6.95 -14.12
CA GLY A 51 0.71 7.05 -15.08
C GLY A 51 -0.43 6.08 -14.75
N LEU A 52 -1.08 5.54 -15.78
CA LEU A 52 -2.21 4.60 -15.67
C LEU A 52 -1.75 3.13 -15.82
N LYS A 53 -0.57 2.79 -15.29
CA LYS A 53 -0.01 1.42 -15.30
C LYS A 53 -0.73 0.48 -14.31
N PHE A 54 -2.06 0.48 -14.36
CA PHE A 54 -2.91 -0.36 -13.53
C PHE A 54 -2.68 -1.86 -13.74
N PRO A 55 -2.51 -2.37 -14.99
CA PRO A 55 -2.28 -3.79 -15.19
C PRO A 55 -1.06 -4.31 -14.44
N GLU A 56 0.07 -3.61 -14.55
CA GLU A 56 1.32 -3.96 -13.86
C GLU A 56 1.17 -3.83 -12.34
N PHE A 57 0.45 -2.80 -11.88
CA PHE A 57 0.14 -2.64 -10.46
C PHE A 57 -0.71 -3.79 -9.90
N PHE A 58 -1.74 -4.23 -10.62
CA PHE A 58 -2.58 -5.33 -10.18
C PHE A 58 -1.86 -6.67 -10.24
N HIS A 59 -0.95 -6.86 -11.20
CA HIS A 59 -0.07 -8.02 -11.24
C HIS A 59 0.84 -8.07 -10.00
N TRP A 60 1.57 -6.97 -9.74
CA TRP A 60 2.38 -6.82 -8.53
C TRP A 60 1.55 -7.04 -7.24
N LEU A 61 0.34 -6.47 -7.17
CA LEU A 61 -0.52 -6.61 -6.00
C LEU A 61 -0.94 -8.07 -5.78
N ALA A 62 -1.28 -8.80 -6.85
CA ALA A 62 -1.63 -10.21 -6.76
C ALA A 62 -0.47 -11.06 -6.22
N GLU A 63 0.76 -10.81 -6.67
CA GLU A 63 1.98 -11.48 -6.18
C GLU A 63 2.21 -11.20 -4.69
N ASN A 64 2.02 -9.95 -4.26
CA ASN A 64 2.15 -9.57 -2.86
C ASN A 64 1.04 -10.18 -1.99
N LEU A 65 -0.21 -10.20 -2.46
CA LEU A 65 -1.34 -10.78 -1.73
C LEU A 65 -1.20 -12.29 -1.55
N ASN A 66 -0.70 -13.01 -2.56
CA ASN A 66 -0.40 -14.44 -2.41
C ASN A 66 0.65 -14.68 -1.30
N THR A 67 1.69 -13.84 -1.26
CA THR A 67 2.75 -13.91 -0.24
C THR A 67 2.21 -13.58 1.16
N VAL A 68 1.37 -12.55 1.27
CA VAL A 68 0.69 -12.14 2.51
C VAL A 68 -0.25 -13.24 3.01
N SER A 69 -1.07 -13.82 2.13
CA SER A 69 -2.08 -14.82 2.50
C SER A 69 -1.47 -16.12 3.05
N ASN A 70 -0.24 -16.44 2.65
CA ASN A 70 0.50 -17.60 3.15
C ASN A 70 1.39 -17.28 4.37
N SER A 71 1.42 -16.02 4.81
CA SER A 71 2.25 -15.57 5.94
C SER A 71 1.58 -15.87 7.29
N LYS A 72 2.40 -16.15 8.30
CA LYS A 72 1.90 -16.41 9.67
C LYS A 72 1.31 -15.13 10.27
N PRO A 73 0.25 -15.23 11.09
CA PRO A 73 -0.23 -14.09 11.89
C PRO A 73 0.92 -13.47 12.70
N GLY A 74 1.17 -12.17 12.51
CA GLY A 74 2.27 -11.45 13.16
C GLY A 74 3.61 -11.44 12.42
N ALA A 75 3.70 -12.06 11.24
CA ALA A 75 4.88 -11.91 10.38
C ALA A 75 4.92 -10.50 9.77
N THR A 76 6.09 -9.85 9.83
CA THR A 76 6.34 -8.61 9.12
C THR A 76 6.35 -8.90 7.62
N ILE A 77 5.32 -8.44 6.92
CA ILE A 77 5.22 -8.60 5.47
C ILE A 77 6.12 -7.55 4.82
N SER A 78 7.19 -8.02 4.17
CA SER A 78 8.01 -7.20 3.30
C SER A 78 7.38 -7.19 1.90
N ILE A 79 6.68 -6.11 1.58
CA ILE A 79 6.14 -5.88 0.24
C ILE A 79 7.27 -5.64 -0.76
N LEU A 80 7.20 -6.29 -1.92
CA LEU A 80 8.18 -6.13 -2.99
C LEU A 80 8.15 -4.68 -3.54
N PRO A 81 9.28 -4.13 -4.01
CA PRO A 81 9.29 -2.87 -4.75
C PRO A 81 8.39 -2.95 -6.00
N ILE A 82 7.71 -1.86 -6.37
CA ILE A 82 6.80 -1.81 -7.54
C ILE A 82 7.57 -1.97 -8.88
N THR A 83 8.90 -1.90 -8.84
CA THR A 83 9.77 -1.91 -10.02
C THR A 83 10.27 -3.30 -10.45
N GLU A 84 9.82 -4.39 -9.82
CA GLU A 84 10.45 -5.71 -10.01
C GLU A 84 9.46 -6.84 -10.34
N SER A 85 8.43 -6.57 -11.15
CA SER A 85 7.62 -7.63 -11.79
C SER A 85 8.00 -7.85 -13.26
N ALA A 86 9.23 -7.52 -13.66
CA ALA A 86 9.73 -7.79 -15.01
C ALA A 86 11.24 -8.06 -15.02
N LYS A 87 11.67 -9.19 -14.45
CA LYS A 87 12.86 -9.89 -14.93
C LYS A 87 12.79 -11.39 -14.64
N ASP A 88 12.98 -12.13 -15.73
CA ASP A 88 13.55 -13.48 -15.81
C ASP A 88 12.69 -14.63 -15.28
N LYS A 89 11.73 -15.06 -16.11
CA LYS A 89 11.56 -16.50 -16.38
C LYS A 89 12.43 -16.84 -17.58
N ASP A 90 13.66 -17.29 -17.30
CA ASP A 90 14.42 -18.20 -18.17
C ASP A 90 14.75 -19.46 -17.37
#